data_AF-A0A4P9XTS0-F1
#
_entry.id   AF-A0A4P9XTS0-F1
#
_cell.length_a   1.000
_cell.length_b   1.000
_cell.length_c   1.000
_cell.angle_alpha   90.00
_cell.angle_beta   90.00
_cell.angle_gamma   90.00
#
_symmetry.space_group_name_H-M   'P 1'
#
loop_
_entity.id
_entity.type
_entity.pdbx_description
1 polymer ?
#
loop_
_entity_poly.entity_id
_entity_poly.type
_entity_poly.pdbx_seq_one_letter_code
_entity_poly.pdbx_strand_id
1 'polypeptide(L)'
;MSNAALWTSVLAGWFAWESRSSSSSAGKKTNHAVSRRRASFHVRHCEAAARATQGACLLEKPLWTRLWEPATVVTMEQKYAVCCGAAEFWCSITSLVFAAPCLVYLVFPFEVIPWQAHVCCIFSLCTATASALYHWTLYKLFSSLDAAIACLTVHLYTLLIANEVWPEHSGWLADPTVWGVSAFAVLAHILRRWEHTARPTVQLMGIIIVLYSYSLIYLGLWGAAVAGWIGIFCFLADRKGIAAVHSAWHIGGGLSLGATAYAVLLRQLAAHDADTFILA
;
A
#
# COMPACT_ATOMS: atom_id res chain seq x y z
N MET A 1 -25.96 -1.91 -16.93
CA MET A 1 -24.61 -2.44 -17.27
C MET A 1 -24.17 -3.31 -16.11
N SER A 2 -23.73 -4.55 -16.34
CA SER A 2 -23.27 -5.40 -15.25
C SER A 2 -21.98 -4.83 -14.64
N ASN A 3 -21.86 -4.86 -13.31
CA ASN A 3 -20.67 -4.37 -12.60
C ASN A 3 -19.38 -5.02 -13.14
N ALA A 4 -19.46 -6.25 -13.67
CA ALA A 4 -18.35 -6.96 -14.30
C ALA A 4 -17.73 -6.24 -15.52
N ALA A 5 -18.53 -5.52 -16.33
CA ALA A 5 -18.04 -4.81 -17.51
C ALA A 5 -17.24 -3.54 -17.14
N LEU A 6 -17.64 -2.88 -16.05
CA LEU A 6 -16.91 -1.73 -15.50
C LEU A 6 -15.55 -2.18 -14.93
N TRP A 7 -15.54 -3.29 -14.19
CA TRP A 7 -14.33 -3.84 -13.58
C TRP A 7 -13.30 -4.34 -14.58
N THR A 8 -13.75 -5.05 -15.61
CA THR A 8 -12.86 -5.48 -16.71
C THR A 8 -12.23 -4.30 -17.43
N SER A 9 -12.96 -3.20 -17.61
CA SER A 9 -12.45 -1.98 -18.24
C SER A 9 -11.41 -1.25 -17.39
N VAL A 10 -11.62 -1.16 -16.06
CA VAL A 10 -10.66 -0.55 -15.12
C VAL A 10 -9.38 -1.39 -15.04
N LEU A 11 -9.50 -2.71 -14.91
CA LEU A 11 -8.36 -3.62 -14.90
C LEU A 11 -7.60 -3.59 -16.24
N ALA A 12 -8.32 -3.57 -17.38
CA ALA A 12 -7.70 -3.46 -18.69
C ALA A 12 -6.95 -2.13 -18.89
N GLY A 13 -7.52 -1.00 -18.44
CA GLY A 13 -6.85 0.30 -18.44
C GLY A 13 -5.58 0.30 -17.59
N TRP A 14 -5.60 -0.39 -16.46
CA TRP A 14 -4.46 -0.55 -15.57
C TRP A 14 -3.34 -1.40 -16.18
N PHE A 15 -3.67 -2.57 -16.76
CA PHE A 15 -2.70 -3.41 -17.48
C PHE A 15 -2.14 -2.71 -18.73
N ALA A 16 -2.94 -1.89 -19.42
CA ALA A 16 -2.49 -1.09 -20.56
C ALA A 16 -1.57 0.07 -20.13
N TRP A 17 -1.73 0.62 -18.94
CA TRP A 17 -0.79 1.58 -18.36
C TRP A 17 0.54 0.91 -17.98
N GLU A 18 0.48 -0.34 -17.48
CA GLU A 18 1.64 -1.15 -17.12
C GLU A 18 2.58 -1.50 -18.30
N SER A 19 2.02 -1.71 -19.49
CA SER A 19 2.82 -1.94 -20.71
C SER A 19 3.54 -0.67 -21.23
N ARG A 20 3.06 0.52 -20.84
CA ARG A 20 3.64 1.80 -21.23
C ARG A 20 4.70 2.32 -20.25
N SER A 21 4.55 2.02 -18.96
CA SER A 21 5.54 2.44 -17.95
C SER A 21 6.85 1.63 -18.03
N SER A 22 6.76 0.35 -18.44
CA SER A 22 7.94 -0.50 -18.69
C SER A 22 8.73 -0.12 -19.94
N SER A 23 8.10 0.52 -20.92
CA SER A 23 8.78 1.04 -22.12
C SER A 23 9.34 2.45 -21.92
N SER A 24 8.78 3.24 -21.00
CA SER A 24 9.25 4.61 -20.73
C SER A 24 10.53 4.70 -19.88
N SER A 25 10.91 3.66 -19.13
CA SER A 25 12.21 3.63 -18.41
C SER A 25 13.38 3.27 -19.34
N ALA A 26 13.09 2.81 -20.57
CA ALA A 26 14.07 2.56 -21.61
C ALA A 26 14.19 3.80 -22.54
N GLY A 27 14.89 4.83 -22.07
CA GLY A 27 15.49 5.81 -22.96
C GLY A 27 14.68 7.07 -23.24
N LYS A 28 14.73 8.03 -22.32
CA LYS A 28 14.75 9.46 -22.69
C LYS A 28 16.21 9.91 -22.77
N LYS A 29 16.91 9.46 -23.82
CA LYS A 29 18.12 10.18 -24.30
C LYS A 29 17.61 11.45 -24.95
N THR A 30 17.68 12.56 -24.23
CA THR A 30 17.52 13.89 -24.80
C THR A 30 18.56 14.07 -25.90
N ASN A 31 18.09 14.05 -27.15
CA ASN A 31 18.88 14.39 -28.32
C ASN A 31 19.19 15.89 -28.31
N HIS A 32 20.23 16.28 -27.57
CA HIS A 32 20.97 17.49 -27.92
C HIS A 32 21.90 17.14 -29.08
N ALA A 33 21.34 17.20 -30.29
CA ALA A 33 22.12 17.19 -31.52
C ALA A 33 22.85 18.54 -31.65
N VAL A 34 24.07 18.62 -31.12
CA VAL A 34 25.05 19.61 -31.55
C VAL A 34 26.21 18.85 -32.17
N SER A 35 26.26 18.98 -33.50
CA SER A 35 27.39 18.76 -34.41
C SER A 35 28.75 18.50 -33.75
N ARG A 36 29.25 17.26 -33.87
CA ARG A 36 30.67 16.92 -34.06
C ARG A 36 30.78 15.54 -34.70
N ARG A 37 30.73 15.51 -36.04
CA ARG A 37 31.08 14.33 -36.85
C ARG A 37 32.59 14.10 -36.77
N ARG A 38 32.98 12.82 -36.68
CA ARG A 38 34.35 12.24 -36.71
C ARG A 38 35.04 12.00 -35.35
N ALA A 39 34.52 11.05 -34.57
CA ALA A 39 35.34 10.29 -33.59
C ALA A 39 34.68 8.93 -33.18
N SER A 40 33.74 8.39 -33.96
CA SER A 40 32.70 7.49 -33.43
C SER A 40 32.87 5.99 -33.72
N PHE A 41 34.04 5.51 -34.13
CA PHE A 41 34.25 4.07 -34.35
C PHE A 41 35.05 3.37 -33.24
N HIS A 42 36.03 4.04 -32.62
CA HIS A 42 36.82 3.41 -31.54
C HIS A 42 36.16 3.45 -30.15
N VAL A 43 35.26 4.39 -29.88
CA VAL A 43 34.61 4.50 -28.56
C VAL A 43 33.57 3.41 -28.31
N ARG A 44 32.96 2.85 -29.36
CA ARG A 44 31.90 1.83 -29.21
C ARG A 44 32.41 0.46 -28.76
N HIS A 45 33.67 0.12 -29.07
CA HIS A 45 34.25 -1.17 -28.64
C HIS A 45 34.74 -1.14 -27.19
N CYS A 46 35.21 0.02 -26.68
CA CYS A 46 35.56 0.15 -25.26
C CYS A 46 34.31 0.15 -24.35
N GLU A 47 33.19 0.73 -24.78
CA GLU A 47 31.94 0.67 -23.99
C GLU A 47 31.34 -0.75 -23.94
N ALA A 48 31.48 -1.53 -25.01
CA ALA A 48 31.04 -2.92 -25.03
C ALA A 48 31.91 -3.82 -24.14
N ALA A 49 33.23 -3.61 -24.14
CA ALA A 49 34.17 -4.33 -23.27
C ALA A 49 33.99 -3.95 -21.79
N ALA A 50 33.70 -2.67 -21.49
CA ALA A 50 33.39 -2.19 -20.13
C ALA A 50 32.05 -2.73 -19.59
N ARG A 51 31.04 -2.87 -20.45
CA ARG A 51 29.78 -3.55 -20.08
C ARG A 51 29.95 -5.07 -19.91
N ALA A 52 30.85 -5.68 -20.68
CA ALA A 52 31.19 -7.09 -20.52
C ALA A 52 31.98 -7.37 -19.22
N THR A 53 32.76 -6.41 -18.73
CA THR A 53 33.45 -6.52 -17.42
C THR A 53 32.56 -6.16 -16.23
N GLN A 54 31.54 -5.31 -16.40
CA GLN A 54 30.52 -5.08 -15.35
C GLN A 54 29.60 -6.29 -15.13
N GLY A 55 29.47 -7.19 -16.10
CA GLY A 55 28.70 -8.43 -15.95
C GLY A 55 29.43 -9.55 -15.21
N ALA A 56 30.76 -9.47 -15.03
CA ALA A 56 31.59 -10.59 -14.58
C ALA A 56 32.22 -10.42 -13.18
N CYS A 57 31.98 -9.30 -12.50
CA CYS A 57 32.51 -9.04 -11.15
C CYS A 57 31.48 -8.34 -10.24
N LEU A 58 30.19 -8.64 -10.39
CA LEU A 58 29.22 -8.37 -9.34
C LEU A 58 29.16 -9.61 -8.47
N LEU A 59 30.09 -9.72 -7.51
CA LEU A 59 29.79 -10.47 -6.30
C LEU A 59 28.48 -9.85 -5.78
N GLU A 60 27.37 -10.58 -5.94
CA GLU A 60 26.08 -10.12 -5.44
C GLU A 60 26.28 -9.71 -3.99
N LYS A 61 26.04 -8.42 -3.71
CA LYS A 61 26.17 -7.91 -2.34
C LYS A 61 25.34 -8.81 -1.44
N PRO A 62 25.83 -9.20 -0.26
CA PRO A 62 25.06 -10.04 0.65
C PRO A 62 23.74 -9.34 0.97
N LEU A 63 22.67 -10.14 1.14
CA LEU A 63 21.31 -9.64 1.37
C LEU A 63 21.26 -8.57 2.47
N TRP A 64 21.98 -8.82 3.57
CA TRP A 64 22.07 -7.88 4.69
C TRP A 64 22.49 -6.47 4.24
N THR A 65 23.55 -6.34 3.43
CA THR A 65 24.01 -5.05 2.91
C THR A 65 22.95 -4.38 2.05
N ARG A 66 22.24 -5.17 1.22
CA ARG A 66 21.21 -4.67 0.30
C ARG A 66 19.96 -4.15 1.02
N LEU A 67 19.65 -4.68 2.20
CA LEU A 67 18.51 -4.24 3.02
C LEU A 67 18.72 -2.83 3.60
N TRP A 68 19.97 -2.44 3.83
CA TRP A 68 20.34 -1.13 4.36
C TRP A 68 20.71 -0.12 3.26
N GLU A 69 20.58 -0.49 1.99
CA GLU A 69 20.73 0.47 0.89
C GLU A 69 19.57 1.48 0.88
N PRO A 70 19.79 2.69 0.33
CA PRO A 70 18.72 3.66 0.13
C PRO A 70 17.56 3.06 -0.68
N ALA A 71 16.34 3.39 -0.27
CA ALA A 71 15.14 3.00 -0.97
C ALA A 71 15.12 3.62 -2.38
N THR A 72 14.73 2.82 -3.37
CA THR A 72 14.64 3.26 -4.78
C THR A 72 13.37 4.04 -5.06
N VAL A 73 12.35 3.87 -4.23
CA VAL A 73 11.08 4.58 -4.29
C VAL A 73 11.04 5.50 -3.08
N VAL A 74 10.87 6.80 -3.33
CA VAL A 74 10.78 7.87 -2.31
C VAL A 74 9.63 8.81 -2.68
N THR A 75 9.10 9.58 -1.73
CA THR A 75 8.02 10.56 -2.03
C THR A 75 8.61 11.84 -2.61
N MET A 76 7.74 12.77 -3.03
CA MET A 76 8.17 14.10 -3.46
C MET A 76 8.49 15.07 -2.30
N GLU A 77 8.28 14.68 -1.04
CA GLU A 77 8.59 15.55 0.10
C GLU A 77 10.09 15.93 0.12
N GLN A 78 10.42 17.18 0.45
CA GLN A 78 11.81 17.62 0.51
C GLN A 78 12.56 16.95 1.65
N LYS A 79 13.74 16.39 1.36
CA LYS A 79 14.47 15.56 2.33
C LYS A 79 15.18 16.39 3.38
N TYR A 80 14.97 16.09 4.66
CA TYR A 80 15.58 16.76 5.81
C TYR A 80 15.34 18.28 5.86
N ALA A 81 14.30 18.77 5.19
CA ALA A 81 14.01 20.19 5.09
C ALA A 81 13.46 20.78 6.40
N VAL A 82 12.69 19.99 7.16
CA VAL A 82 12.10 20.42 8.43
C VAL A 82 13.01 20.10 9.61
N CYS A 83 13.59 18.89 9.63
CA CYS A 83 14.56 18.51 10.65
C CYS A 83 15.65 17.59 10.07
N CYS A 84 16.85 17.63 10.67
CA CYS A 84 17.96 16.78 10.25
C CYS A 84 17.78 15.30 10.63
N GLY A 85 16.86 15.00 11.54
CA GLY A 85 16.63 13.64 12.05
C GLY A 85 15.71 12.78 11.19
N ALA A 86 14.78 13.38 10.43
CA ALA A 86 13.79 12.66 9.63
C ALA A 86 13.90 13.06 8.16
N ALA A 87 14.04 12.08 7.28
CA ALA A 87 14.15 12.33 5.86
C ALA A 87 12.88 12.97 5.29
N GLU A 88 11.70 12.45 5.59
CA GLU A 88 10.41 12.98 5.13
C GLU A 88 9.53 13.28 6.35
N PHE A 89 9.77 14.44 6.99
CA PHE A 89 9.20 14.78 8.30
C PHE A 89 7.67 14.68 8.35
N TRP A 90 6.96 15.28 7.39
CA TRP A 90 5.50 15.26 7.38
C TRP A 90 4.97 13.86 7.15
N CYS A 91 5.53 13.13 6.18
CA CYS A 91 5.17 11.74 5.96
C CYS A 91 5.40 10.90 7.23
N SER A 92 6.55 11.03 7.91
CA SER A 92 6.85 10.30 9.14
C SER A 92 5.84 10.53 10.25
N ILE A 93 5.46 11.78 10.53
CA ILE A 93 4.52 12.06 11.62
C ILE A 93 3.09 11.65 11.24
N THR A 94 2.68 11.87 9.97
CA THR A 94 1.32 11.51 9.56
C THR A 94 1.13 10.01 9.40
N SER A 95 2.21 9.22 9.26
CA SER A 95 2.16 7.75 9.30
C SER A 95 1.52 7.23 10.59
N LEU A 96 1.61 7.97 11.71
CA LEU A 96 0.96 7.58 12.97
C LEU A 96 -0.57 7.52 12.86
N VAL A 97 -1.16 8.23 11.89
CA VAL A 97 -2.62 8.19 11.65
C VAL A 97 -3.08 6.83 11.16
N PHE A 98 -2.19 5.98 10.62
CA PHE A 98 -2.54 4.58 10.34
C PHE A 98 -2.92 3.80 11.60
N ALA A 99 -2.53 4.24 12.80
CA ALA A 99 -2.94 3.63 14.06
C ALA A 99 -4.32 4.10 14.55
N ALA A 100 -5.02 4.99 13.81
CA ALA A 100 -6.37 5.46 14.17
C ALA A 100 -7.39 4.35 14.47
N PRO A 101 -7.37 3.17 13.83
CA PRO A 101 -8.27 2.08 14.22
C PRO A 101 -8.13 1.62 15.67
N CYS A 102 -6.97 1.78 16.30
CA CYS A 102 -6.78 1.42 17.71
C CYS A 102 -7.58 2.32 18.66
N LEU A 103 -8.15 3.44 18.19
CA LEU A 103 -9.03 4.28 19.02
C LEU A 103 -10.33 3.57 19.41
N VAL A 104 -10.71 2.46 18.74
CA VAL A 104 -11.88 1.65 19.12
C VAL A 104 -11.80 1.10 20.55
N TYR A 105 -10.59 0.82 21.05
CA TYR A 105 -10.38 0.35 22.43
C TYR A 105 -10.67 1.41 23.51
N LEU A 106 -10.82 2.68 23.12
CA LEU A 106 -11.26 3.74 24.04
C LEU A 106 -12.78 3.77 24.20
N VAL A 107 -13.52 3.12 23.30
CA VAL A 107 -14.99 3.19 23.24
C VAL A 107 -15.63 1.84 23.55
N PHE A 108 -15.04 0.75 23.05
CA PHE A 108 -15.58 -0.60 23.19
C PHE A 108 -14.74 -1.42 24.19
N PRO A 109 -15.37 -2.15 25.12
CA PRO A 109 -14.67 -3.10 25.97
C PRO A 109 -13.93 -4.15 25.14
N PHE A 110 -12.76 -4.59 25.61
CA PHE A 110 -11.89 -5.50 24.87
C PHE A 110 -12.60 -6.81 24.51
N GLU A 111 -13.42 -7.32 25.42
CA GLU A 111 -14.12 -8.61 25.33
C GLU A 111 -15.21 -8.61 24.25
N VAL A 112 -15.70 -7.44 23.84
CA VAL A 112 -16.78 -7.29 22.86
C VAL A 112 -16.22 -7.11 21.44
N ILE A 113 -14.94 -6.77 21.31
CA ILE A 113 -14.28 -6.62 20.02
C ILE A 113 -13.98 -8.02 19.48
N PRO A 114 -14.42 -8.37 18.26
CA PRO A 114 -14.13 -9.66 17.68
C PRO A 114 -12.64 -9.78 17.32
N TRP A 115 -12.10 -10.99 17.36
CA TRP A 115 -10.68 -11.25 17.14
C TRP A 115 -10.16 -10.71 15.79
N GLN A 116 -11.00 -10.70 14.75
CA GLN A 116 -10.66 -10.14 13.43
C GLN A 116 -10.32 -8.65 13.53
N ALA A 117 -11.09 -7.89 14.31
CA ALA A 117 -10.84 -6.47 14.53
C ALA A 117 -9.58 -6.23 15.36
N HIS A 118 -9.28 -7.10 16.35
CA HIS A 118 -8.00 -7.06 17.07
C HIS A 118 -6.81 -7.24 16.12
N VAL A 119 -6.86 -8.24 15.24
CA VAL A 119 -5.80 -8.50 14.24
C VAL A 119 -5.64 -7.30 13.31
N CYS A 120 -6.74 -6.73 12.81
CA CYS A 120 -6.71 -5.54 11.97
C CYS A 120 -6.06 -4.34 12.68
N CYS A 121 -6.36 -4.11 13.96
CA CYS A 121 -5.74 -3.05 14.77
C CYS A 121 -4.23 -3.26 14.94
N ILE A 122 -3.79 -4.50 15.22
CA ILE A 122 -2.36 -4.83 15.34
C ILE A 122 -1.63 -4.53 14.03
N PHE A 123 -2.17 -4.97 12.90
CA PHE A 123 -1.57 -4.71 11.59
C PHE A 123 -1.58 -3.21 11.23
N SER A 124 -2.59 -2.46 11.66
CA SER A 124 -2.64 -0.99 11.52
C SER A 124 -1.50 -0.31 12.27
N LEU A 125 -1.22 -0.75 13.50
CA LEU A 125 -0.09 -0.26 14.30
C LEU A 125 1.27 -0.62 13.66
N CYS A 126 1.39 -1.85 13.13
CA CYS A 126 2.56 -2.26 12.38
C CYS A 126 2.76 -1.41 11.12
N THR A 127 1.69 -1.09 10.38
CA THR A 127 1.74 -0.17 9.22
C THR A 127 2.21 1.20 9.65
N ALA A 128 1.63 1.78 10.71
CA ALA A 128 2.03 3.09 11.22
C ALA A 128 3.53 3.13 11.55
N THR A 129 4.02 2.09 12.22
CA THR A 129 5.42 1.98 12.64
C THR A 129 6.36 1.80 11.44
N ALA A 130 6.04 0.86 10.54
CA ALA A 130 6.86 0.60 9.35
C ALA A 130 6.93 1.81 8.41
N SER A 131 5.79 2.48 8.20
CA SER A 131 5.67 3.70 7.41
C SER A 131 6.49 4.83 8.06
N ALA A 132 6.33 5.07 9.36
CA ALA A 132 7.08 6.12 10.06
C ALA A 132 8.59 5.90 9.97
N LEU A 133 9.06 4.67 10.22
CA LEU A 133 10.49 4.30 10.13
C LEU A 133 11.03 4.41 8.71
N TYR A 134 10.23 4.03 7.70
CA TYR A 134 10.60 4.21 6.30
C TYR A 134 10.77 5.68 5.96
N HIS A 135 9.79 6.53 6.22
CA HIS A 135 9.88 7.96 5.91
C HIS A 135 10.94 8.68 6.75
N TRP A 136 11.29 8.14 7.92
CA TRP A 136 12.34 8.68 8.76
C TRP A 136 13.73 8.40 8.19
N THR A 137 13.96 7.19 7.67
CA THR A 137 15.31 6.69 7.32
C THR A 137 15.57 6.52 5.81
N LEU A 138 14.52 6.29 5.03
CA LEU A 138 14.55 5.90 3.62
C LEU A 138 15.39 4.66 3.31
N TYR A 139 15.47 3.69 4.23
CA TYR A 139 16.11 2.40 3.94
C TYR A 139 15.18 1.43 3.21
N LYS A 140 15.78 0.60 2.34
CA LYS A 140 15.08 -0.40 1.53
C LYS A 140 14.31 -1.43 2.38
N LEU A 141 14.88 -1.85 3.51
CA LEU A 141 14.20 -2.74 4.47
C LEU A 141 12.85 -2.17 4.89
N PHE A 142 12.86 -0.93 5.41
CA PHE A 142 11.64 -0.30 5.90
C PHE A 142 10.68 0.04 4.77
N SER A 143 11.17 0.45 3.60
CA SER A 143 10.33 0.63 2.41
C SER A 143 9.60 -0.66 2.00
N SER A 144 10.28 -1.80 2.08
CA SER A 144 9.70 -3.11 1.75
C SER A 144 8.68 -3.55 2.79
N LEU A 145 8.97 -3.34 4.07
CA LEU A 145 8.06 -3.62 5.18
C LEU A 145 6.81 -2.75 5.11
N ASP A 146 6.96 -1.44 4.89
CA ASP A 146 5.87 -0.49 4.76
C ASP A 146 4.91 -0.90 3.63
N ALA A 147 5.42 -1.13 2.43
CA ALA A 147 4.63 -1.57 1.29
C ALA A 147 3.92 -2.92 1.51
N ALA A 148 4.59 -3.88 2.15
CA ALA A 148 4.01 -5.19 2.42
C ALA A 148 2.91 -5.14 3.48
N ILE A 149 3.20 -4.50 4.62
CA ILE A 149 2.29 -4.43 5.76
C ILE A 149 1.10 -3.53 5.42
N ALA A 150 1.30 -2.40 4.73
CA ALA A 150 0.18 -1.56 4.28
C ALA A 150 -0.81 -2.34 3.37
N CYS A 151 -0.28 -3.12 2.42
CA CYS A 151 -1.12 -3.97 1.56
C CYS A 151 -1.89 -5.02 2.35
N LEU A 152 -1.20 -5.68 3.28
CA LEU A 152 -1.81 -6.68 4.14
C LEU A 152 -2.88 -6.06 5.06
N THR A 153 -2.63 -4.90 5.65
CA THR A 153 -3.60 -4.19 6.49
C THR A 153 -4.86 -3.90 5.70
N VAL A 154 -4.78 -3.26 4.53
CA VAL A 154 -5.98 -2.97 3.72
C VAL A 154 -6.69 -4.25 3.30
N HIS A 155 -5.96 -5.32 2.96
CA HIS A 155 -6.54 -6.64 2.69
C HIS A 155 -7.35 -7.18 3.86
N LEU A 156 -6.80 -7.16 5.07
CA LEU A 156 -7.47 -7.64 6.28
C LEU A 156 -8.71 -6.80 6.61
N TYR A 157 -8.65 -5.47 6.46
CA TYR A 157 -9.84 -4.62 6.58
C TYR A 157 -10.89 -4.90 5.51
N THR A 158 -10.46 -5.28 4.31
CA THR A 158 -11.36 -5.68 3.24
C THR A 158 -12.09 -6.97 3.59
N LEU A 159 -11.41 -7.95 4.18
CA LEU A 159 -12.06 -9.15 4.69
C LEU A 159 -13.00 -8.85 5.86
N LEU A 160 -12.57 -8.00 6.80
CA LEU A 160 -13.39 -7.59 7.93
C LEU A 160 -14.73 -6.99 7.47
N ILE A 161 -14.68 -6.04 6.55
CA ILE A 161 -15.89 -5.38 6.06
C ILE A 161 -16.69 -6.26 5.09
N ALA A 162 -16.04 -7.15 4.33
CA ALA A 162 -16.70 -8.10 3.44
C ALA A 162 -17.65 -9.02 4.21
N ASN A 163 -17.29 -9.39 5.43
CA ASN A 163 -18.13 -10.19 6.33
C ASN A 163 -19.51 -9.55 6.58
N GLU A 164 -19.57 -8.23 6.62
CA GLU A 164 -20.80 -7.45 6.83
C GLU A 164 -21.59 -7.24 5.53
N VAL A 165 -20.93 -7.29 4.37
CA VAL A 165 -21.56 -7.12 3.05
C VAL A 165 -22.22 -8.41 2.58
N TRP A 166 -21.60 -9.56 2.85
CA TRP A 166 -22.05 -10.89 2.43
C TRP A 166 -22.29 -11.81 3.63
N PRO A 167 -23.36 -11.56 4.42
CA PRO A 167 -23.64 -12.32 5.63
C PRO A 167 -23.88 -13.81 5.35
N GLU A 168 -24.35 -14.19 4.16
CA GLU A 168 -24.49 -15.59 3.71
C GLU A 168 -23.15 -16.35 3.65
N HIS A 169 -22.04 -15.62 3.56
CA HIS A 169 -20.68 -16.17 3.53
C HIS A 169 -19.93 -15.96 4.84
N SER A 170 -20.60 -15.44 5.88
CA SER A 170 -19.97 -15.03 7.13
C SER A 170 -19.24 -16.17 7.84
N GLY A 171 -19.79 -17.39 7.82
CA GLY A 171 -19.11 -18.56 8.40
C GLY A 171 -17.75 -18.86 7.77
N TRP A 172 -17.62 -18.68 6.45
CA TRP A 172 -16.36 -18.86 5.74
C TRP A 172 -15.42 -17.65 5.91
N LEU A 173 -15.97 -16.44 5.85
CA LEU A 173 -15.20 -15.20 6.03
C LEU A 173 -14.76 -14.98 7.48
N ALA A 174 -15.38 -15.63 8.47
CA ALA A 174 -14.97 -15.59 9.86
C ALA A 174 -13.93 -16.67 10.23
N ASP A 175 -13.64 -17.63 9.35
CA ASP A 175 -12.70 -18.72 9.61
C ASP A 175 -11.25 -18.18 9.71
N PRO A 176 -10.55 -18.38 10.85
CA PRO A 176 -9.15 -17.99 11.01
C PRO A 176 -8.21 -18.56 9.93
N THR A 177 -8.53 -19.74 9.40
CA THR A 177 -7.75 -20.40 8.34
C THR A 177 -7.80 -19.61 7.05
N VAL A 178 -8.96 -19.08 6.68
CA VAL A 178 -9.14 -18.26 5.46
C VAL A 178 -8.35 -16.95 5.58
N TRP A 179 -8.40 -16.33 6.75
CA TRP A 179 -7.59 -15.14 7.06
C TRP A 179 -6.10 -15.42 6.98
N GLY A 180 -5.62 -16.49 7.62
CA GLY A 180 -4.21 -16.87 7.62
C GLY A 180 -3.69 -17.21 6.23
N VAL A 181 -4.42 -18.03 5.47
CA VAL A 181 -4.03 -18.45 4.11
C VAL A 181 -4.02 -17.26 3.16
N SER A 182 -5.04 -16.40 3.19
CA SER A 182 -5.08 -15.22 2.32
C SER A 182 -4.00 -14.20 2.67
N ALA A 183 -3.76 -13.94 3.96
CA ALA A 183 -2.67 -13.09 4.42
C ALA A 183 -1.30 -13.62 3.98
N PHE A 184 -1.08 -14.93 4.12
CA PHE A 184 0.14 -15.58 3.66
C PHE A 184 0.31 -15.46 2.14
N ALA A 185 -0.76 -15.64 1.36
CA ALA A 185 -0.71 -15.50 -0.10
C ALA A 185 -0.30 -14.08 -0.54
N VAL A 186 -0.85 -13.05 0.13
CA VAL A 186 -0.46 -11.64 -0.08
C VAL A 186 1.03 -11.43 0.21
N LEU A 187 1.49 -11.87 1.38
CA LEU A 187 2.89 -11.72 1.78
C LEU A 187 3.84 -12.49 0.86
N ALA A 188 3.53 -13.74 0.54
CA ALA A 188 4.33 -14.56 -0.36
C ALA A 188 4.46 -13.92 -1.75
N HIS A 189 3.37 -13.33 -2.26
CA HIS A 189 3.38 -12.62 -3.54
C HIS A 189 4.34 -11.42 -3.54
N ILE A 190 4.35 -10.63 -2.45
CA ILE A 190 5.20 -9.45 -2.31
C ILE A 190 6.67 -9.87 -2.07
N LEU A 191 6.91 -10.82 -1.17
CA LEU A 191 8.24 -11.30 -0.80
C LEU A 191 8.97 -11.99 -1.96
N ARG A 192 8.24 -12.67 -2.85
CA ARG A 192 8.83 -13.24 -4.09
C ARG A 192 9.53 -12.18 -4.95
N ARG A 193 9.13 -10.91 -4.81
CA ARG A 193 9.74 -9.77 -5.49
C ARG A 193 10.20 -8.72 -4.48
N TRP A 194 10.79 -9.15 -3.36
CA TRP A 194 11.24 -8.28 -2.26
C TRP A 194 12.16 -7.14 -2.73
N GLU A 195 12.89 -7.31 -3.83
CA GLU A 195 13.75 -6.24 -4.38
C GLU A 195 12.97 -5.10 -5.04
N HIS A 196 11.74 -5.39 -5.45
CA HIS A 196 10.85 -4.54 -6.22
C HIS A 196 9.42 -4.60 -5.67
N THR A 197 9.25 -4.52 -4.35
CA THR A 197 7.95 -4.66 -3.66
C THR A 197 6.90 -3.67 -4.11
N ALA A 198 7.30 -2.45 -4.51
CA ALA A 198 6.37 -1.40 -4.90
C ALA A 198 5.40 -1.83 -6.02
N ARG A 199 5.88 -2.54 -7.05
CA ARG A 199 5.04 -2.97 -8.19
C ARG A 199 3.98 -4.01 -7.82
N PRO A 200 4.33 -5.20 -7.26
CA PRO A 200 3.33 -6.18 -6.84
C PRO A 200 2.39 -5.62 -5.78
N THR A 201 2.87 -4.80 -4.85
CA THR A 201 2.02 -4.12 -3.85
C THR A 201 0.99 -3.23 -4.55
N VAL A 202 1.41 -2.35 -5.46
CA VAL A 202 0.49 -1.44 -6.17
C VAL A 202 -0.53 -2.20 -7.03
N GLN A 203 -0.13 -3.29 -7.68
CA GLN A 203 -1.04 -4.15 -8.45
C GLN A 203 -2.10 -4.80 -7.55
N LEU A 204 -1.67 -5.41 -6.45
CA LEU A 204 -2.56 -6.08 -5.53
C LEU A 204 -3.48 -5.08 -4.82
N MET A 205 -2.93 -3.95 -4.40
CA MET A 205 -3.69 -2.86 -3.80
C MET A 205 -4.77 -2.32 -4.73
N GLY A 206 -4.53 -2.25 -6.05
CA GLY A 206 -5.54 -1.86 -7.03
C GLY A 206 -6.77 -2.77 -7.04
N ILE A 207 -6.59 -4.07 -6.79
CA ILE A 207 -7.69 -5.04 -6.67
C ILE A 207 -8.38 -4.90 -5.31
N ILE A 208 -7.59 -4.83 -4.23
CA ILE A 208 -8.11 -4.75 -2.86
C ILE A 208 -8.92 -3.46 -2.65
N ILE A 209 -8.38 -2.31 -3.05
CA ILE A 209 -9.04 -1.00 -2.88
C ILE A 209 -10.40 -0.95 -3.56
N VAL A 210 -10.52 -1.61 -4.71
CA VAL A 210 -11.79 -1.72 -5.44
C VAL A 210 -12.83 -2.43 -4.60
N LEU A 211 -12.48 -3.60 -4.05
CA LEU A 211 -13.37 -4.39 -3.22
C LEU A 211 -13.70 -3.65 -1.92
N TYR A 212 -12.69 -3.08 -1.27
CA TYR A 212 -12.81 -2.28 -0.06
C TYR A 212 -13.76 -1.10 -0.25
N SER A 213 -13.56 -0.31 -1.31
CA SER A 213 -14.39 0.86 -1.61
C SER A 213 -15.83 0.47 -1.93
N TYR A 214 -16.03 -0.62 -2.67
CA TYR A 214 -17.36 -1.16 -2.92
C TYR A 214 -18.07 -1.51 -1.61
N SER A 215 -17.39 -2.22 -0.71
CA SER A 215 -17.96 -2.60 0.60
C SER A 215 -18.30 -1.39 1.46
N LEU A 216 -17.45 -0.37 1.49
CA LEU A 216 -17.73 0.88 2.22
C LEU A 216 -18.98 1.58 1.68
N ILE A 217 -19.09 1.70 0.36
CA ILE A 217 -20.23 2.33 -0.30
C ILE A 217 -21.51 1.53 -0.07
N TYR A 218 -21.45 0.20 -0.20
CA TYR A 218 -22.59 -0.69 0.03
C TYR A 218 -23.15 -0.55 1.44
N LEU A 219 -22.28 -0.45 2.45
CA LEU A 219 -22.67 -0.25 3.85
C LEU A 219 -22.98 1.21 4.21
N GLY A 220 -22.99 2.14 3.23
CA GLY A 220 -23.28 3.54 3.45
C GLY A 220 -22.21 4.30 4.25
N LEU A 221 -20.98 3.78 4.33
CA LEU A 221 -19.87 4.36 5.07
C LEU A 221 -19.15 5.44 4.23
N TRP A 222 -19.90 6.45 3.80
CA TRP A 222 -19.44 7.48 2.87
C TRP A 222 -18.25 8.28 3.39
N GLY A 223 -18.20 8.61 4.68
CA GLY A 223 -17.08 9.34 5.28
C GLY A 223 -15.76 8.56 5.16
N ALA A 224 -15.79 7.25 5.47
CA ALA A 224 -14.65 6.37 5.32
C ALA A 224 -14.22 6.22 3.85
N ALA A 225 -15.19 6.06 2.95
CA ALA A 225 -14.92 5.97 1.51
C ALA A 225 -14.26 7.25 0.98
N VAL A 226 -14.83 8.43 1.25
CA VAL A 226 -14.31 9.72 0.79
C VAL A 226 -12.89 9.96 1.32
N ALA A 227 -12.64 9.70 2.60
CA ALA A 227 -11.29 9.81 3.17
C ALA A 227 -10.29 8.90 2.44
N GLY A 228 -10.68 7.65 2.16
CA GLY A 228 -9.86 6.70 1.40
C GLY A 228 -9.57 7.18 -0.03
N TRP A 229 -10.60 7.64 -0.75
CA TRP A 229 -10.44 8.17 -2.12
C TRP A 229 -9.54 9.40 -2.18
N ILE A 230 -9.71 10.36 -1.27
CA ILE A 230 -8.82 11.53 -1.15
C ILE A 230 -7.37 11.05 -0.96
N GLY A 231 -7.15 10.10 -0.05
CA GLY A 231 -5.84 9.50 0.15
C GLY A 231 -5.28 8.94 -1.16
N ILE A 232 -6.04 8.10 -1.87
CA ILE A 232 -5.59 7.46 -3.12
C ILE A 232 -5.20 8.51 -4.17
N PHE A 233 -6.01 9.57 -4.32
CA PHE A 233 -5.68 10.66 -5.24
C PHE A 233 -4.38 11.36 -4.84
N CYS A 234 -4.17 11.62 -3.55
CA CYS A 234 -2.92 12.18 -3.05
C CYS A 234 -1.72 11.27 -3.32
N PHE A 235 -1.85 9.96 -3.07
CA PHE A 235 -0.82 8.97 -3.40
C PHE A 235 -0.46 8.99 -4.89
N LEU A 236 -1.47 8.99 -5.77
CA LEU A 236 -1.25 9.01 -7.21
C LEU A 236 -0.64 10.32 -7.70
N ALA A 237 -1.05 11.46 -7.13
CA ALA A 237 -0.50 12.77 -7.45
C ALA A 237 0.99 12.85 -7.10
N ASP A 238 1.37 12.37 -5.91
CA ASP A 238 2.77 12.28 -5.49
C ASP A 238 3.58 11.34 -6.39
N ARG A 239 3.07 10.14 -6.67
CA ARG A 239 3.78 9.15 -7.51
C ARG A 239 3.93 9.57 -8.97
N LYS A 240 3.05 10.43 -9.47
CA LYS A 240 3.13 11.01 -10.82
C LYS A 240 4.00 12.26 -10.90
N GLY A 241 4.56 12.73 -9.79
CA GLY A 241 5.36 13.96 -9.81
C GLY A 241 4.51 15.24 -9.88
N ILE A 242 3.21 15.18 -9.55
CA ILE A 242 2.27 16.29 -9.69
C ILE A 242 2.32 17.21 -8.47
N ALA A 243 2.25 16.65 -7.26
CA ALA A 243 2.25 17.41 -6.01
C ALA A 243 2.79 16.57 -4.84
N ALA A 244 3.54 17.21 -3.94
CA ALA A 244 4.10 16.57 -2.74
C ALA A 244 3.06 16.44 -1.62
N VAL A 245 2.05 15.59 -1.84
CA VAL A 245 0.88 15.41 -0.95
C VAL A 245 0.82 14.01 -0.33
N HIS A 246 1.93 13.28 -0.30
CA HIS A 246 1.97 11.91 0.24
C HIS A 246 1.60 11.84 1.73
N SER A 247 1.89 12.87 2.52
CA SER A 247 1.49 12.93 3.93
C SER A 247 -0.04 12.91 4.09
N ALA A 248 -0.79 13.48 3.14
CA ALA A 248 -2.25 13.43 3.12
C ALA A 248 -2.80 12.04 2.76
N TRP A 249 -2.03 11.20 2.05
CA TRP A 249 -2.36 9.78 1.85
C TRP A 249 -2.39 9.03 3.20
N HIS A 250 -1.43 9.30 4.10
CA HIS A 250 -1.42 8.68 5.43
C HIS A 250 -2.64 9.08 6.26
N ILE A 251 -2.99 10.37 6.21
CA ILE A 251 -4.16 10.90 6.92
C ILE A 251 -5.45 10.27 6.36
N GLY A 252 -5.67 10.36 5.05
CA GLY A 252 -6.88 9.83 4.41
C GLY A 252 -7.01 8.32 4.59
N GLY A 253 -5.92 7.57 4.39
CA GLY A 253 -5.88 6.12 4.59
C GLY A 253 -6.15 5.72 6.04
N GLY A 254 -5.45 6.32 7.00
CA GLY A 254 -5.63 6.02 8.42
C GLY A 254 -7.04 6.36 8.93
N LEU A 255 -7.59 7.51 8.53
CA LEU A 255 -8.98 7.87 8.87
C LEU A 255 -10.00 6.92 8.23
N SER A 256 -9.79 6.50 6.98
CA SER A 256 -10.66 5.53 6.31
C SER A 256 -10.70 4.19 7.06
N LEU A 257 -9.53 3.67 7.45
CA LEU A 257 -9.42 2.45 8.25
C LEU A 257 -10.06 2.61 9.63
N GLY A 258 -9.80 3.74 10.31
CA GLY A 258 -10.34 4.01 11.65
C GLY A 258 -11.86 4.10 11.67
N ALA A 259 -12.44 4.84 10.71
CA ALA A 259 -13.88 4.93 10.55
C ALA A 259 -14.51 3.58 10.19
N THR A 260 -13.80 2.73 9.43
CA THR A 260 -14.25 1.37 9.11
C THR A 260 -14.30 0.49 10.36
N ALA A 261 -13.22 0.45 11.14
CA ALA A 261 -13.15 -0.33 12.38
C ALA A 261 -14.31 0.05 13.31
N TYR A 262 -14.48 1.35 13.55
CA TYR A 262 -15.54 1.87 14.41
C TYR A 262 -16.94 1.48 13.92
N ALA A 263 -17.21 1.65 12.62
CA ALA A 263 -18.53 1.39 12.05
C ALA A 263 -18.89 -0.11 12.04
N VAL A 264 -17.94 -0.99 11.78
CA VAL A 264 -18.15 -2.46 11.84
C VAL A 264 -18.53 -2.87 13.26
N LEU A 265 -17.79 -2.41 14.27
CA LEU A 265 -18.07 -2.74 15.67
C LEU A 265 -19.44 -2.23 16.13
N LEU A 266 -19.80 -0.99 15.76
CA LEU A 266 -21.10 -0.42 16.10
C LEU A 266 -22.26 -1.24 15.49
N ARG A 267 -22.08 -1.74 14.26
CA ARG A 267 -23.08 -2.57 13.58
C ARG A 267 -23.22 -3.95 14.24
N GLN A 268 -22.11 -4.58 14.61
CA GLN A 268 -22.11 -5.89 15.25
C GLN A 268 -22.76 -5.84 16.64
N LEU A 269 -22.52 -4.77 17.40
CA LEU A 269 -23.20 -4.52 18.67
C LEU A 269 -24.71 -4.37 18.50
N ALA A 270 -25.14 -3.56 17.53
CA ALA A 270 -26.55 -3.36 17.25
C ALA A 270 -27.27 -4.66 16.84
N ALA A 271 -26.58 -5.57 16.13
CA ALA A 271 -27.11 -6.89 15.78
C ALA A 271 -27.28 -7.79 17.03
N HIS A 272 -26.30 -7.79 17.93
CA HIS A 272 -26.35 -8.59 19.16
C HIS A 272 -27.47 -8.13 20.12
N ASP A 273 -27.70 -6.82 20.23
CA ASP A 273 -28.79 -6.26 21.06
C ASP A 273 -30.17 -6.57 20.47
N ALA A 274 -30.29 -6.63 19.13
CA ALA A 274 -31.54 -7.02 18.47
C ALA A 274 -31.90 -8.49 18.73
N ASP A 275 -30.92 -9.39 18.72
CA ASP A 275 -31.13 -10.82 18.95
C ASP A 275 -31.48 -11.12 20.42
N THR A 276 -30.92 -10.37 21.36
CA THR A 276 -31.28 -10.50 22.79
C THR A 276 -32.68 -10.00 23.10
N PHE A 277 -33.21 -9.02 22.35
CA PHE A 277 -34.57 -8.51 22.52
C PHE A 277 -35.65 -9.44 21.95
N ILE A 278 -35.31 -10.29 20.97
CA ILE A 278 -36.25 -11.26 20.37
C ILE A 278 -36.40 -12.53 21.24
N LEU A 279 -35.43 -12.78 22.13
CA LEU A 279 -35.40 -13.97 23.00
C LEU A 279 -35.85 -13.70 24.45
N ALA A 280 -36.30 -12.48 24.76
CA ALA A 280 -36.85 -12.06 26.06
C ALA A 280 -38.37 -11.86 25.99
#